data_AF-A0A1G9Q3V8-F1
#
_entry.id   AF-A0A1G9Q3V8-F1
#
_cell.length_a   1.000
_cell.length_b   1.000
_cell.length_c   1.000
_cell.angle_alpha   90.00
_cell.angle_beta   90.00
_cell.angle_gamma   90.00
#
_symmetry.space_group_name_H-M   'P 1'
#
loop_
_entity.id
_entity.type
_entity.pdbx_description
1 polymer ?
#
loop_
_entity_poly.entity_id
_entity_poly.type
_entity_poly.pdbx_seq_one_letter_code
_entity_poly.pdbx_strand_id
1 'polypeptide(L)'
;MDTPLDRFTQLAASLRDTKPRPDQQAAAFAAVALVHAEHPATKLVAATRTHHESLKAALGSFQAPNGSMRWVYAAMLAAHGVDTGHFLGAREALRQACAASKTGRLHAGGARAALILSLGEAGPDVVDAFYAMKRALRPPWWRSDDSVTDTFAAAHVLAGSRPETVVDARAHAEAVFGADRGTRGYRRDGARQCVLLGQAPEIVLSRFIALEDARRADRFLRGRSDRSMTMEWAVAGRTPADLTRISDMTRTMPKPLTSIGFCRTRLASLIAFDDQARNPAGSASALAAVIAAQAAMIAAITASSVAATSAASN
;
A
#
# COMPACT_ATOMS: atom_id res chain seq x y z
N MET A 1 -11.85 11.67 -23.41
CA MET A 1 -10.84 11.01 -22.55
C MET A 1 -11.56 10.62 -21.28
N ASP A 2 -11.60 9.33 -20.95
CA ASP A 2 -12.17 8.87 -19.68
C ASP A 2 -11.35 9.45 -18.54
N THR A 3 -12.01 10.07 -17.56
CA THR A 3 -11.29 10.55 -16.37
C THR A 3 -10.79 9.35 -15.55
N PRO A 4 -9.76 9.52 -14.68
CA PRO A 4 -9.34 8.45 -13.77
C PRO A 4 -10.51 7.87 -12.94
N LEU A 5 -11.51 8.69 -12.63
CA LEU A 5 -12.70 8.25 -11.91
C LEU A 5 -13.65 7.39 -12.76
N ASP A 6 -13.85 7.75 -14.03
CA ASP A 6 -14.68 6.95 -14.96
C ASP A 6 -14.05 5.58 -15.17
N ARG A 7 -12.73 5.57 -15.41
CA ARG A 7 -11.95 4.35 -15.56
C ARG A 7 -11.96 3.49 -14.30
N PHE A 8 -11.80 4.09 -13.13
CA PHE A 8 -11.94 3.38 -11.84
C PHE A 8 -13.33 2.74 -11.70
N THR A 9 -14.39 3.49 -12.03
CA THR A 9 -15.77 3.01 -11.91
C THR A 9 -16.04 1.84 -12.86
N GLN A 10 -15.55 1.95 -14.10
CA GLN A 10 -15.60 0.87 -15.10
C GLN A 10 -14.87 -0.38 -14.60
N LEU A 11 -13.61 -0.25 -14.16
CA LEU A 11 -12.80 -1.36 -13.65
C LEU A 11 -13.45 -2.05 -12.45
N ALA A 12 -13.93 -1.28 -11.46
CA ALA A 12 -14.55 -1.81 -10.26
C ALA A 12 -15.85 -2.57 -10.55
N ALA A 13 -16.65 -2.09 -11.52
CA ALA A 13 -17.85 -2.78 -11.99
C ALA A 13 -17.48 -4.07 -12.75
N SER A 14 -16.60 -3.98 -13.75
CA SER A 14 -16.20 -5.13 -14.58
C SER A 14 -15.53 -6.26 -13.81
N LEU A 15 -14.76 -5.95 -12.76
CA LEU A 15 -14.22 -6.95 -11.85
C LEU A 15 -15.31 -7.75 -11.12
N ARG A 16 -16.53 -7.22 -10.99
CA ARG A 16 -17.64 -7.85 -10.26
C ARG A 16 -18.72 -8.46 -11.15
N ASP A 17 -18.67 -8.23 -12.46
CA ASP A 17 -19.71 -8.64 -13.41
C ASP A 17 -19.80 -10.17 -13.58
N THR A 18 -18.70 -10.91 -13.38
CA THR A 18 -18.68 -12.36 -13.55
C THR A 18 -18.15 -13.10 -12.32
N LYS A 19 -18.62 -14.33 -12.11
CA LYS A 19 -18.16 -15.23 -11.03
C LYS A 19 -16.86 -15.94 -11.45
N PRO A 20 -15.92 -16.19 -10.51
CA PRO A 20 -15.91 -15.67 -9.14
C PRO A 20 -15.72 -14.15 -9.13
N ARG A 21 -16.35 -13.45 -8.17
CA ARG A 21 -16.25 -12.00 -8.04
C ARG A 21 -15.65 -11.59 -6.70
N PRO A 22 -14.81 -10.54 -6.65
CA PRO A 22 -14.39 -9.92 -5.40
C PRO A 22 -15.59 -9.32 -4.65
N ASP A 23 -15.44 -9.17 -3.34
CA ASP A 23 -16.30 -8.28 -2.58
C ASP A 23 -16.10 -6.81 -3.04
N GLN A 24 -16.94 -5.92 -2.51
CA GLN A 24 -16.94 -4.52 -2.94
C GLN A 24 -15.63 -3.77 -2.65
N GLN A 25 -15.01 -4.02 -1.50
CA GLN A 25 -13.77 -3.35 -1.12
C GLN A 25 -12.60 -3.89 -1.95
N ALA A 26 -12.51 -5.22 -2.07
CA ALA A 26 -11.52 -5.89 -2.90
C ALA A 26 -11.58 -5.42 -4.35
N ALA A 27 -12.79 -5.28 -4.92
CA ALA A 27 -12.98 -4.75 -6.26
C ALA A 27 -12.48 -3.30 -6.39
N ALA A 28 -12.75 -2.45 -5.40
CA ALA A 28 -12.28 -1.06 -5.41
C ALA A 28 -10.76 -0.96 -5.32
N PHE A 29 -10.12 -1.72 -4.43
CA PHE A 29 -8.66 -1.71 -4.32
C PHE A 29 -7.96 -2.34 -5.52
N ALA A 30 -8.52 -3.42 -6.07
CA ALA A 30 -8.06 -3.97 -7.34
C ALA A 30 -8.20 -2.95 -8.47
N ALA A 31 -9.33 -2.25 -8.59
CA ALA A 31 -9.53 -1.20 -9.58
C ALA A 31 -8.54 -0.04 -9.42
N VAL A 32 -8.23 0.39 -8.19
CA VAL A 32 -7.20 1.42 -7.95
C VAL A 32 -5.81 0.96 -8.39
N ALA A 33 -5.45 -0.31 -8.19
CA ALA A 33 -4.18 -0.83 -8.69
C ALA A 33 -4.09 -0.82 -10.23
N LEU A 34 -5.23 -0.83 -10.93
CA LEU A 34 -5.33 -0.89 -12.38
C LEU A 34 -5.55 0.48 -13.05
N VAL A 35 -5.96 1.51 -12.28
CA VAL A 35 -6.52 2.75 -12.85
C VAL A 35 -5.54 3.51 -13.74
N HIS A 36 -4.25 3.54 -13.36
CA HIS A 36 -3.19 4.24 -14.09
C HIS A 36 -2.41 3.33 -15.04
N ALA A 37 -2.71 2.03 -15.09
CA ALA A 37 -2.05 1.12 -16.03
C ALA A 37 -2.47 1.45 -17.48
N GLU A 38 -1.52 1.38 -18.42
CA GLU A 38 -1.70 1.83 -19.81
C GLU A 38 -2.66 0.95 -20.63
N HIS A 39 -2.86 -0.30 -20.23
CA HIS A 39 -3.66 -1.26 -21.00
C HIS A 39 -5.18 -0.98 -20.94
N PRO A 40 -5.96 -1.34 -21.97
CA PRO A 40 -7.43 -1.24 -21.91
C PRO A 40 -8.05 -1.98 -20.71
N ALA A 41 -9.12 -1.42 -20.14
CA ALA A 41 -9.77 -1.96 -18.94
C ALA A 41 -10.19 -3.43 -19.11
N THR A 42 -10.69 -3.81 -20.29
CA THR A 42 -11.08 -5.20 -20.61
C THR A 42 -9.90 -6.17 -20.53
N LYS A 43 -8.72 -5.77 -21.03
CA LYS A 43 -7.48 -6.58 -20.93
C LYS A 43 -7.02 -6.71 -19.48
N LEU A 44 -7.02 -5.62 -18.72
CA LEU A 44 -6.63 -5.61 -17.31
C LEU A 44 -7.54 -6.49 -16.44
N VAL A 45 -8.85 -6.43 -16.66
CA VAL A 45 -9.81 -7.29 -15.94
C VAL A 45 -9.61 -8.77 -16.28
N ALA A 46 -9.40 -9.09 -17.55
CA ALA A 46 -9.12 -10.47 -17.97
C ALA A 46 -7.82 -11.00 -17.35
N ALA A 47 -6.72 -10.23 -17.43
CA ALA A 47 -5.44 -10.59 -16.83
C ALA A 47 -5.54 -10.75 -15.31
N THR A 48 -6.24 -9.84 -14.62
CA THR A 48 -6.47 -9.93 -13.18
C THR A 48 -7.19 -11.23 -12.79
N ARG A 49 -8.18 -11.66 -13.58
CA ARG A 49 -8.89 -12.92 -13.33
C ARG A 49 -8.00 -14.14 -13.55
N THR A 50 -7.22 -14.14 -14.63
CA THR A 50 -6.23 -15.21 -14.90
C THR A 50 -5.22 -15.34 -13.77
N HIS A 51 -4.67 -14.23 -13.29
CA HIS A 51 -3.76 -14.24 -12.14
C HIS A 51 -4.46 -14.68 -10.85
N HIS A 52 -5.71 -14.26 -10.60
CA HIS A 52 -6.47 -14.72 -9.43
C HIS A 52 -6.63 -16.24 -9.39
N GLU A 53 -7.04 -16.86 -10.50
CA GLU A 53 -7.19 -18.32 -10.57
C GLU A 53 -5.84 -19.03 -10.48
N SER A 54 -4.80 -18.51 -11.13
CA SER A 54 -3.44 -19.07 -11.03
C SER A 54 -2.91 -19.05 -9.60
N LEU A 55 -3.08 -17.92 -8.89
CA LEU A 55 -2.74 -17.79 -7.48
C LEU A 55 -3.56 -18.74 -6.61
N LYS A 56 -4.85 -18.90 -6.89
CA LYS A 56 -5.73 -19.82 -6.13
C LYS A 56 -5.33 -21.27 -6.33
N ALA A 57 -4.98 -21.67 -7.55
CA ALA A 57 -4.51 -23.02 -7.87
C ALA A 57 -3.19 -23.33 -7.14
N ALA A 58 -2.24 -22.39 -7.14
CA ALA A 58 -0.93 -22.59 -6.53
C ALA A 58 -0.93 -22.52 -4.99
N LEU A 59 -1.75 -21.64 -4.40
CA LEU A 59 -1.72 -21.33 -2.96
C LEU A 59 -2.87 -21.94 -2.16
N GLY A 60 -3.91 -22.40 -2.84
CA GLY A 60 -5.15 -22.85 -2.22
C GLY A 60 -5.88 -21.72 -1.48
N SER A 61 -6.75 -22.10 -0.55
CA SER A 61 -7.59 -21.16 0.19
C SER A 61 -6.92 -20.53 1.42
N PHE A 62 -5.93 -21.22 2.00
CA PHE A 62 -5.38 -20.84 3.31
C PHE A 62 -4.09 -20.02 3.23
N GLN A 63 -3.27 -20.21 2.19
CA GLN A 63 -2.01 -19.49 2.09
C GLN A 63 -2.18 -18.10 1.49
N ALA A 64 -1.43 -17.13 2.01
CA ALA A 64 -1.46 -15.76 1.50
C ALA A 64 -0.74 -15.62 0.12
N PRO A 65 -1.25 -14.74 -0.76
CA PRO A 65 -2.49 -13.99 -0.64
C PRO A 65 -3.75 -14.88 -0.78
N ASN A 66 -4.71 -14.72 0.14
CA ASN A 66 -6.00 -15.43 0.13
C ASN A 66 -7.18 -14.43 0.15
N GLY A 67 -8.39 -14.96 -0.03
CA GLY A 67 -9.63 -14.18 0.01
C GLY A 67 -9.58 -12.92 -0.85
N SER A 68 -9.99 -11.80 -0.26
CA SER A 68 -10.03 -10.46 -0.86
C SER A 68 -8.66 -9.95 -1.31
N MET A 69 -7.60 -10.26 -0.56
CA MET A 69 -6.23 -9.83 -0.90
C MET A 69 -5.69 -10.49 -2.17
N ARG A 70 -6.18 -11.69 -2.51
CA ARG A 70 -5.78 -12.36 -3.77
C ARG A 70 -6.17 -11.54 -4.99
N TRP A 71 -7.33 -10.88 -4.97
CA TRP A 71 -7.76 -9.99 -6.06
C TRP A 71 -6.86 -8.76 -6.20
N VAL A 72 -6.44 -8.16 -5.08
CA VAL A 72 -5.54 -7.01 -5.08
C VAL A 72 -4.16 -7.40 -5.64
N TYR A 73 -3.62 -8.54 -5.21
CA TYR A 73 -2.34 -9.05 -5.74
C TYR A 73 -2.44 -9.36 -7.23
N ALA A 74 -3.50 -10.05 -7.65
CA ALA A 74 -3.73 -10.35 -9.05
C ALA A 74 -3.84 -9.10 -9.93
N ALA A 75 -4.48 -8.04 -9.41
CA ALA A 75 -4.59 -6.76 -10.10
C ALA A 75 -3.24 -6.05 -10.23
N MET A 76 -2.39 -6.11 -9.19
CA MET A 76 -1.04 -5.54 -9.25
C MET A 76 -0.14 -6.28 -10.24
N LEU A 77 -0.20 -7.62 -10.25
CA LEU A 77 0.52 -8.42 -11.24
C LEU A 77 0.04 -8.09 -12.67
N ALA A 78 -1.28 -7.96 -12.87
CA ALA A 78 -1.84 -7.55 -14.16
C ALA A 78 -1.42 -6.14 -14.60
N ALA A 79 -1.42 -5.17 -13.67
CA ALA A 79 -1.03 -3.79 -13.94
C ALA A 79 0.43 -3.66 -14.38
N HIS A 80 1.31 -4.48 -13.80
CA HIS A 80 2.75 -4.47 -14.06
C HIS A 80 3.20 -5.52 -15.09
N GLY A 81 2.28 -6.29 -15.67
CA GLY A 81 2.61 -7.35 -16.63
C GLY A 81 3.47 -8.47 -16.04
N VAL A 82 3.38 -8.72 -14.73
CA VAL A 82 4.21 -9.68 -14.01
C VAL A 82 3.54 -11.05 -13.98
N ASP A 83 4.26 -12.07 -14.42
CA ASP A 83 3.76 -13.45 -14.38
C ASP A 83 3.58 -13.98 -12.95
N THR A 84 2.56 -14.81 -12.74
CA THR A 84 2.30 -15.42 -11.43
C THR A 84 3.40 -16.38 -11.00
N GLY A 85 4.04 -17.08 -11.95
CA GLY A 85 5.19 -17.95 -11.68
C GLY A 85 6.38 -17.17 -11.13
N HIS A 86 6.65 -15.97 -11.63
CA HIS A 86 7.70 -15.10 -11.11
C HIS A 86 7.46 -14.75 -9.62
N PHE A 87 6.24 -14.32 -9.30
CA PHE A 87 5.82 -14.05 -7.91
C PHE A 87 5.95 -15.29 -7.00
N LEU A 88 5.46 -16.45 -7.45
CA LEU A 88 5.51 -17.68 -6.67
C LEU A 88 6.96 -18.16 -6.45
N GLY A 89 7.81 -18.03 -7.46
CA GLY A 89 9.25 -18.32 -7.36
C GLY A 89 9.94 -17.43 -6.35
N ALA A 90 9.73 -16.11 -6.41
CA ALA A 90 10.28 -15.16 -5.44
C ALA A 90 9.81 -15.48 -4.01
N ARG A 91 8.53 -15.81 -3.82
CA ARG A 91 7.96 -16.20 -2.52
C ARG A 91 8.62 -17.45 -1.96
N GLU A 92 8.81 -18.46 -2.79
CA GLU A 92 9.44 -19.72 -2.37
C GLU A 92 10.92 -19.52 -2.04
N ALA A 93 11.66 -18.76 -2.84
CA ALA A 93 13.06 -18.44 -2.59
C ALA A 93 13.25 -17.72 -1.24
N LEU A 94 12.39 -16.73 -0.93
CA LEU A 94 12.37 -16.11 0.39
C LEU A 94 12.10 -17.13 1.51
N ARG A 95 11.11 -18.00 1.35
CA ARG A 95 10.79 -19.00 2.38
C ARG A 95 11.94 -19.95 2.66
N GLN A 96 12.63 -20.42 1.63
CA GLN A 96 13.77 -21.34 1.74
C GLN A 96 14.96 -20.68 2.46
N ALA A 97 15.26 -19.42 2.16
CA ALA A 97 16.35 -18.68 2.79
C ALA A 97 16.03 -18.19 4.22
N CYS A 98 14.75 -18.19 4.62
CA CYS A 98 14.30 -17.61 5.89
C CYS A 98 15.02 -18.16 7.12
N ALA A 99 15.17 -19.48 7.23
CA ALA A 99 15.80 -20.11 8.39
C ALA A 99 17.28 -19.74 8.50
N ALA A 100 18.01 -19.79 7.38
CA ALA A 100 19.43 -19.43 7.31
C ALA A 100 19.67 -17.93 7.58
N SER A 101 18.71 -17.07 7.22
CA SER A 101 18.85 -15.62 7.34
C SER A 101 19.00 -15.10 8.79
N LYS A 102 18.53 -15.85 9.79
CA LYS A 102 18.42 -15.44 11.21
C LYS A 102 17.68 -14.10 11.43
N THR A 103 16.83 -13.69 10.49
CA THR A 103 16.10 -12.41 10.55
C THR A 103 14.73 -12.47 11.22
N GLY A 104 14.32 -13.65 11.69
CA GLY A 104 12.99 -13.88 12.27
C GLY A 104 12.04 -14.53 11.27
N ARG A 105 10.74 -14.27 11.42
CA ARG A 105 9.69 -14.84 10.56
C ARG A 105 9.42 -13.94 9.36
N LEU A 106 8.87 -14.50 8.29
CA LEU A 106 8.30 -13.75 7.18
C LEU A 106 6.82 -13.52 7.42
N HIS A 107 6.36 -12.28 7.27
CA HIS A 107 4.96 -11.96 7.31
C HIS A 107 4.22 -12.67 6.17
N ALA A 108 3.11 -13.36 6.52
CA ALA A 108 2.25 -14.05 5.56
C ALA A 108 3.04 -15.02 4.64
N GLY A 109 4.09 -15.66 5.17
CA GLY A 109 4.95 -16.56 4.41
C GLY A 109 5.73 -15.88 3.28
N GLY A 110 6.04 -14.58 3.42
CA GLY A 110 6.83 -13.81 2.46
C GLY A 110 6.03 -13.24 1.30
N ALA A 111 4.70 -13.45 1.26
CA ALA A 111 3.86 -13.05 0.13
C ALA A 111 4.00 -11.56 -0.23
N ARG A 112 4.06 -10.67 0.78
CA ARG A 112 4.14 -9.23 0.50
C ARG A 112 5.50 -8.79 -0.01
N ALA A 113 6.58 -9.27 0.61
CA ALA A 113 7.93 -9.01 0.13
C ALA A 113 8.11 -9.56 -1.29
N ALA A 114 7.66 -10.78 -1.54
CA ALA A 114 7.70 -11.40 -2.86
C ALA A 114 6.95 -10.57 -3.90
N LEU A 115 5.75 -10.06 -3.59
CA LEU A 115 5.01 -9.20 -4.50
C LEU A 115 5.85 -7.97 -4.85
N ILE A 116 6.32 -7.22 -3.86
CA ILE A 116 7.10 -5.99 -4.09
C ILE A 116 8.35 -6.25 -4.94
N LEU A 117 9.12 -7.30 -4.60
CA LEU A 117 10.31 -7.67 -5.36
C LEU A 117 9.99 -8.10 -6.80
N SER A 118 8.78 -8.63 -7.04
CA SER A 118 8.34 -9.07 -8.37
C SER A 118 7.80 -7.92 -9.24
N LEU A 119 7.43 -6.78 -8.65
CA LEU A 119 6.86 -5.64 -9.39
C LEU A 119 7.91 -4.75 -10.07
N GLY A 120 9.19 -5.03 -9.88
CA GLY A 120 10.26 -4.37 -10.63
C GLY A 120 11.41 -5.33 -10.96
N GLU A 121 12.49 -4.77 -11.49
CA GLU A 121 13.65 -5.55 -11.93
C GLU A 121 14.57 -5.87 -10.76
N ALA A 122 14.35 -7.04 -10.16
CA ALA A 122 15.22 -7.58 -9.12
C ALA A 122 16.48 -8.22 -9.73
N GLY A 123 17.66 -7.86 -9.21
CA GLY A 123 18.92 -8.52 -9.55
C GLY A 123 19.01 -9.97 -9.05
N PRO A 124 20.02 -10.75 -9.49
CA PRO A 124 20.16 -12.18 -9.14
C PRO A 124 20.26 -12.44 -7.63
N ASP A 125 20.82 -11.49 -6.87
CA ASP A 125 21.06 -11.63 -5.42
C ASP A 125 19.93 -11.00 -4.56
N VAL A 126 18.73 -10.82 -5.13
CA VAL A 126 17.62 -10.09 -4.48
C VAL A 126 17.21 -10.67 -3.12
N VAL A 127 17.30 -11.99 -2.95
CA VAL A 127 16.95 -12.69 -1.70
C VAL A 127 17.95 -12.35 -0.59
N ASP A 128 19.25 -12.37 -0.91
CA ASP A 128 20.30 -12.04 0.05
C ASP A 128 20.27 -10.55 0.40
N ALA A 129 20.06 -9.69 -0.61
CA ALA A 129 19.85 -8.25 -0.41
C ALA A 129 18.65 -7.98 0.50
N PHE A 130 17.53 -8.69 0.31
CA PHE A 130 16.34 -8.60 1.16
C PHE A 130 16.65 -8.93 2.60
N TYR A 131 17.35 -10.03 2.86
CA TYR A 131 17.68 -10.43 4.22
C TYR A 131 18.74 -9.55 4.88
N ALA A 132 19.70 -9.02 4.11
CA ALA A 132 20.64 -8.02 4.60
C ALA A 132 19.92 -6.73 5.02
N MET A 133 19.02 -6.23 4.17
CA MET A 133 18.21 -5.05 4.44
C MET A 133 17.28 -5.28 5.64
N LYS A 134 16.55 -6.40 5.68
CA LYS A 134 15.68 -6.77 6.80
C LYS A 134 16.43 -6.83 8.12
N ARG A 135 17.65 -7.38 8.12
CA ARG A 135 18.50 -7.45 9.33
C ARG A 135 18.88 -6.06 9.83
N ALA A 136 19.24 -5.15 8.93
CA ALA A 136 19.61 -3.78 9.29
C ALA A 136 18.41 -2.96 9.82
N LEU A 137 17.22 -3.18 9.26
CA LEU A 137 16.02 -2.40 9.61
C LEU A 137 15.25 -2.97 10.81
N ARG A 138 15.61 -4.17 11.28
CA ARG A 138 14.88 -4.90 12.31
C ARG A 138 14.86 -4.11 13.62
N PRO A 139 13.67 -3.71 14.12
CA PRO A 139 13.56 -3.11 15.44
C PRO A 139 13.72 -4.18 16.53
N PRO A 140 13.92 -3.77 17.80
CA PRO A 140 13.86 -4.70 18.93
C PRO A 140 12.56 -5.52 18.96
N TRP A 141 12.63 -6.76 19.46
CA TRP A 141 11.54 -7.74 19.36
C TRP A 141 10.19 -7.26 19.93
N TRP A 142 10.19 -6.44 20.98
CA TRP A 142 8.96 -5.87 21.57
C TRP A 142 8.29 -4.79 20.71
N ARG A 143 8.90 -4.46 19.57
CA ARG A 143 8.43 -3.46 18.58
C ARG A 143 8.48 -4.01 17.16
N SER A 144 8.74 -5.30 16.97
CA SER A 144 8.81 -5.91 15.64
C SER A 144 7.41 -6.09 15.05
N ASP A 145 7.22 -5.51 13.88
CA ASP A 145 6.14 -5.85 12.98
C ASP A 145 6.77 -6.37 11.68
N ASP A 146 6.71 -7.70 11.50
CA ASP A 146 7.28 -8.36 10.32
C ASP A 146 6.59 -7.86 9.03
N SER A 147 5.32 -7.49 9.10
CA SER A 147 4.55 -6.96 7.97
C SER A 147 5.16 -5.68 7.45
N VAL A 148 5.43 -4.75 8.36
CA VAL A 148 6.07 -3.47 8.07
C VAL A 148 7.52 -3.67 7.62
N THR A 149 8.26 -4.50 8.36
CA THR A 149 9.70 -4.68 8.11
C THR A 149 9.95 -5.35 6.75
N ASP A 150 9.18 -6.40 6.41
CA ASP A 150 9.28 -7.09 5.12
C ASP A 150 8.92 -6.17 3.96
N THR A 151 7.85 -5.37 4.12
CA THR A 151 7.43 -4.37 3.11
C THR A 151 8.55 -3.37 2.83
N PHE A 152 9.11 -2.82 3.90
CA PHE A 152 10.09 -1.73 3.82
C PHE A 152 11.44 -2.24 3.30
N ALA A 153 11.86 -3.43 3.75
CA ALA A 153 13.07 -4.07 3.23
C ALA A 153 12.97 -4.41 1.74
N ALA A 154 11.86 -5.00 1.30
CA ALA A 154 11.65 -5.35 -0.10
C ALA A 154 11.68 -4.11 -1.01
N ALA A 155 11.02 -3.02 -0.60
CA ALA A 155 10.98 -1.80 -1.38
C ALA A 155 12.36 -1.14 -1.52
N HIS A 156 13.17 -1.12 -0.45
CA HIS A 156 14.53 -0.58 -0.52
C HIS A 156 15.48 -1.43 -1.35
N VAL A 157 15.32 -2.76 -1.32
CA VAL A 157 16.09 -3.64 -2.20
C VAL A 157 15.75 -3.39 -3.66
N LEU A 158 14.46 -3.25 -3.98
CA LEU A 158 14.05 -2.94 -5.35
C LEU A 158 14.57 -1.56 -5.79
N ALA A 159 14.63 -0.59 -4.89
CA ALA A 159 15.22 0.72 -5.15
C ALA A 159 16.77 0.71 -5.19
N GLY A 160 17.43 -0.45 -5.05
CA GLY A 160 18.89 -0.56 -5.04
C GLY A 160 19.57 0.12 -3.86
N SER A 161 18.84 0.37 -2.76
CA SER A 161 19.36 1.07 -1.59
C SER A 161 20.31 0.19 -0.76
N ARG A 162 21.35 0.80 -0.21
CA ARG A 162 22.27 0.13 0.72
C ARG A 162 21.73 0.18 2.16
N PRO A 163 21.83 -0.90 2.96
CA PRO A 163 21.27 -0.94 4.31
C PRO A 163 21.72 0.21 5.22
N GLU A 164 23.02 0.54 5.22
CA GLU A 164 23.62 1.62 5.98
C GLU A 164 22.98 2.98 5.65
N THR A 165 22.80 3.28 4.37
CA THR A 165 22.17 4.53 3.90
C THR A 165 20.72 4.63 4.39
N VAL A 166 19.97 3.53 4.36
CA VAL A 166 18.57 3.51 4.80
C VAL A 166 18.47 3.71 6.32
N VAL A 167 19.36 3.08 7.09
CA VAL A 167 19.41 3.23 8.55
C VAL A 167 19.73 4.67 8.94
N ASP A 168 20.75 5.27 8.32
CA ASP A 168 21.16 6.65 8.60
C ASP A 168 20.07 7.66 8.21
N ALA A 169 19.49 7.51 7.02
CA ALA A 169 18.39 8.36 6.56
C ALA A 169 17.18 8.27 7.50
N ARG A 170 16.87 7.07 8.00
CA ARG A 170 15.80 6.86 8.97
C ARG A 170 16.10 7.50 10.32
N ALA A 171 17.33 7.36 10.82
CA ALA A 171 17.73 7.99 12.08
C ALA A 171 17.63 9.52 12.00
N HIS A 172 18.09 10.09 10.89
CA HIS A 172 17.96 11.51 10.60
C HIS A 172 16.48 11.96 10.54
N ALA A 173 15.64 11.26 9.79
CA ALA A 173 14.22 11.59 9.70
C ALA A 173 13.48 11.45 11.05
N GLU A 174 13.79 10.41 11.84
CA GLU A 174 13.24 10.26 13.20
C GLU A 174 13.67 11.41 14.12
N ALA A 175 14.87 11.97 13.95
CA ALA A 175 15.31 13.15 14.70
C ALA A 175 14.50 14.40 14.33
N VAL A 176 14.31 14.66 13.03
CA VAL A 176 13.54 15.81 12.53
C VAL A 176 12.09 15.78 13.03
N PHE A 177 11.37 14.67 12.84
CA PHE A 177 10.00 14.53 13.35
C PHE A 177 9.93 14.39 14.88
N GLY A 178 11.03 14.03 15.53
CA GLY A 178 11.11 13.94 16.98
C GLY A 178 11.23 15.30 17.67
N ALA A 179 11.86 16.27 16.99
CA ALA A 179 12.05 17.63 17.47
C ALA A 179 10.74 18.45 17.47
N ASP A 180 9.80 18.13 16.56
CA ASP A 180 8.52 18.81 16.45
C ASP A 180 7.42 18.14 17.31
N ARG A 181 6.78 18.92 18.19
CA ARG A 181 5.72 18.42 19.09
C ARG A 181 4.50 17.95 18.32
N GLY A 182 4.20 18.56 17.17
CA GLY A 182 3.08 18.22 16.31
C GLY A 182 3.20 16.82 15.71
N THR A 183 4.42 16.40 15.33
CA THR A 183 4.68 15.13 14.65
C THR A 183 5.23 14.02 15.54
N ARG A 184 5.43 14.27 16.85
CA ARG A 184 5.96 13.29 17.81
C ARG A 184 5.23 11.93 17.78
N GLY A 185 3.91 11.91 17.60
CA GLY A 185 3.11 10.69 17.46
C GLY A 185 3.30 9.93 16.14
N TYR A 186 3.80 10.62 15.11
CA TYR A 186 4.04 10.11 13.76
C TYR A 186 5.52 9.97 13.44
N ARG A 187 6.42 10.25 14.39
CA ARG A 187 7.87 10.27 14.20
C ARG A 187 8.41 9.11 13.36
N ARG A 188 8.03 7.89 13.70
CA ARG A 188 8.52 6.68 13.02
C ARG A 188 7.85 6.44 11.68
N ASP A 189 6.55 6.66 11.61
CA ASP A 189 5.80 6.43 10.38
C ASP A 189 6.18 7.46 9.31
N GLY A 190 6.23 8.75 9.69
CA GLY A 190 6.74 9.83 8.85
C GLY A 190 8.19 9.59 8.41
N ALA A 191 9.08 9.20 9.33
CA ALA A 191 10.46 8.85 8.98
C ALA A 191 10.54 7.71 7.97
N ARG A 192 9.82 6.61 8.22
CA ARG A 192 9.75 5.46 7.32
C ARG A 192 9.26 5.85 5.93
N GLN A 193 8.17 6.62 5.86
CA GLN A 193 7.60 7.06 4.59
C GLN A 193 8.54 8.03 3.83
N CYS A 194 9.20 8.95 4.54
CA CYS A 194 10.20 9.84 3.94
C CYS A 194 11.33 9.06 3.27
N VAL A 195 11.91 8.11 4.02
CA VAL A 195 13.01 7.29 3.52
C VAL A 195 12.54 6.42 2.36
N LEU A 196 11.33 5.86 2.42
CA LEU A 196 10.75 5.05 1.35
C LEU A 196 10.61 5.83 0.03
N LEU A 197 10.15 7.09 0.12
CA LEU A 197 9.87 7.93 -1.05
C LEU A 197 11.02 8.90 -1.38
N GLY A 198 12.19 8.72 -0.75
CA GLY A 198 13.37 9.56 -0.97
C GLY A 198 13.13 11.05 -0.68
N GLN A 199 12.22 11.38 0.25
CA GLN A 199 11.88 12.75 0.57
C GLN A 199 12.74 13.29 1.72
N ALA A 200 13.15 14.55 1.61
CA ALA A 200 13.81 15.26 2.71
C ALA A 200 12.83 15.48 3.88
N PRO A 201 13.16 15.03 5.10
CA PRO A 201 12.24 15.07 6.23
C PRO A 201 11.83 16.48 6.65
N GLU A 202 12.70 17.48 6.48
CA GLU A 202 12.40 18.89 6.77
C GLU A 202 11.31 19.44 5.83
N ILE A 203 11.41 19.10 4.54
CA ILE A 203 10.42 19.48 3.53
C ILE A 203 9.08 18.82 3.83
N VAL A 204 9.09 17.52 4.17
CA VAL A 204 7.88 16.79 4.52
C VAL A 204 7.23 17.34 5.79
N LEU A 205 8.01 17.66 6.82
CA LEU A 205 7.50 18.27 8.05
C LEU A 205 6.80 19.62 7.75
N SER A 206 7.43 20.48 6.95
CA SER A 206 6.83 21.75 6.53
C SER A 206 5.51 21.55 5.78
N ARG A 207 5.48 20.62 4.81
CA ARG A 207 4.25 20.25 4.07
C ARG A 207 3.17 19.69 5.00
N PHE A 208 3.54 18.84 5.94
CA PHE A 208 2.60 18.24 6.89
C PHE A 208 1.89 19.30 7.73
N ILE A 209 2.64 20.30 8.23
CA ILE A 209 2.05 21.40 9.02
C ILE A 209 1.05 22.17 8.16
N ALA A 210 1.45 22.58 6.95
CA ALA A 210 0.57 23.32 6.03
C ALA A 210 -0.69 22.52 5.63
N LEU A 211 -0.53 21.23 5.36
CA LEU A 211 -1.64 20.34 5.04
C LEU A 211 -2.57 20.11 6.22
N GLU A 212 -2.05 20.00 7.44
CA GLU A 212 -2.87 19.79 8.63
C GLU A 212 -3.75 21.02 8.93
N ASP A 213 -3.20 22.22 8.76
CA ASP A 213 -3.94 23.47 8.91
C ASP A 213 -5.05 23.57 7.85
N ALA A 214 -4.72 23.29 6.58
CA ALA A 214 -5.69 23.29 5.49
C ALA A 214 -6.79 22.22 5.67
N ARG A 215 -6.42 21.00 6.11
CA ARG A 215 -7.36 19.90 6.38
C ARG A 215 -8.30 20.24 7.54
N ARG A 216 -7.83 20.96 8.56
CA ARG A 216 -8.67 21.42 9.68
C ARG A 216 -9.65 22.51 9.25
N ALA A 217 -9.24 23.38 8.32
CA ALA A 217 -10.10 24.40 7.74
C ALA A 217 -11.16 23.81 6.79
N ASP A 218 -10.85 22.70 6.09
CA ASP A 218 -11.82 21.99 5.25
C ASP A 218 -12.83 21.19 6.09
N ARG A 219 -14.06 21.72 6.19
CA ARG A 219 -15.16 21.09 6.96
C ARG A 219 -15.49 19.66 6.49
N PHE A 220 -15.27 19.35 5.22
CA PHE A 220 -15.57 18.03 4.65
C PHE A 220 -14.50 17.00 5.00
N LEU A 221 -13.22 17.35 4.81
CA LEU A 221 -12.09 16.46 5.08
C LEU A 221 -11.81 16.30 6.57
N ARG A 222 -12.10 17.31 7.40
CA ARG A 222 -11.88 17.26 8.87
C ARG A 222 -12.44 16.00 9.53
N GLY A 223 -13.61 15.53 9.08
CA GLY A 223 -14.26 14.32 9.60
C GLY A 223 -14.09 13.07 8.72
N ARG A 224 -13.29 13.14 7.65
CA ARG A 224 -13.13 12.07 6.64
C ARG A 224 -11.67 11.74 6.34
N SER A 225 -10.77 12.27 7.13
CA SER A 225 -9.34 12.03 7.09
C SER A 225 -8.77 12.23 8.49
N ASP A 226 -7.62 11.66 8.75
CA ASP A 226 -6.88 11.85 9.98
C ASP A 226 -5.47 12.39 9.70
N ARG A 227 -4.71 12.61 10.77
CA ARG A 227 -3.34 13.10 10.67
C ARG A 227 -2.38 12.09 10.04
N SER A 228 -2.70 10.79 10.07
CA SER A 228 -1.91 9.77 9.37
C SER A 228 -2.00 9.97 7.86
N MET A 229 -3.20 10.21 7.36
CA MET A 229 -3.41 10.57 5.95
C MET A 229 -2.75 11.90 5.58
N THR A 230 -2.76 12.90 6.48
CA THR A 230 -2.01 14.14 6.25
C THR A 230 -0.52 13.87 6.04
N MET A 231 0.07 12.95 6.83
CA MET A 231 1.47 12.55 6.67
C MET A 231 1.68 11.82 5.33
N GLU A 232 0.81 10.86 4.98
CA GLU A 232 0.84 10.18 3.68
C GLU A 232 0.83 11.19 2.51
N TRP A 233 -0.03 12.20 2.58
CA TRP A 233 -0.10 13.26 1.59
C TRP A 233 1.16 14.14 1.56
N ALA A 234 1.70 14.51 2.74
CA ALA A 234 2.91 15.32 2.83
C ALA A 234 4.12 14.62 2.20
N VAL A 235 4.28 13.32 2.48
CA VAL A 235 5.37 12.49 1.93
C VAL A 235 5.15 12.27 0.43
N ALA A 236 3.91 12.09 -0.03
CA ALA A 236 3.59 12.04 -1.48
C ALA A 236 3.79 13.40 -2.19
N GLY A 237 4.24 14.44 -1.49
CA GLY A 237 4.52 15.76 -2.04
C GLY A 237 3.26 16.57 -2.36
N ARG A 238 2.14 16.26 -1.68
CA ARG A 238 0.92 17.07 -1.77
C ARG A 238 1.08 18.40 -1.05
N THR A 239 0.27 19.34 -1.49
CA THR A 239 0.17 20.70 -0.98
C THR A 239 -1.27 21.00 -0.58
N PRO A 240 -1.54 22.08 0.19
CA PRO A 240 -2.90 22.48 0.52
C PRO A 240 -3.85 22.59 -0.69
N ALA A 241 -3.35 23.00 -1.86
CA ALA A 241 -4.15 23.11 -3.09
C ALA A 241 -4.68 21.74 -3.59
N ASP A 242 -3.97 20.65 -3.28
CA ASP A 242 -4.36 19.30 -3.68
C ASP A 242 -5.55 18.76 -2.87
N LEU A 243 -5.84 19.33 -1.69
CA LEU A 243 -6.93 18.89 -0.83
C LEU A 243 -8.30 19.10 -1.47
N THR A 244 -8.48 20.18 -2.24
CA THR A 244 -9.73 20.42 -2.98
C THR A 244 -9.98 19.30 -3.98
N ARG A 245 -8.95 18.88 -4.73
CA ARG A 245 -9.06 17.77 -5.69
C ARG A 245 -9.40 16.45 -5.00
N ILE A 246 -8.80 16.17 -3.84
CA ILE A 246 -9.14 14.98 -3.03
C ILE A 246 -10.59 15.04 -2.53
N SER A 247 -11.03 16.20 -2.05
CA SER A 247 -12.39 16.45 -1.56
C SER A 247 -13.42 16.22 -2.67
N ASP A 248 -13.20 16.80 -3.85
CA ASP A 248 -14.08 16.68 -5.01
C ASP A 248 -14.14 15.25 -5.54
N MET A 249 -12.97 14.58 -5.64
CA MET A 249 -12.91 13.16 -5.99
C MET A 249 -13.68 12.31 -4.97
N THR A 250 -13.48 12.56 -3.68
CA THR A 250 -14.18 11.83 -2.62
C THR A 250 -15.70 12.02 -2.72
N ARG A 251 -16.19 13.22 -3.06
CA ARG A 251 -17.63 13.50 -3.20
C ARG A 251 -18.26 12.81 -4.41
N THR A 252 -17.54 12.76 -5.51
CA THR A 252 -18.00 12.19 -6.79
C THR A 252 -17.93 10.67 -6.85
N MET A 253 -17.06 10.03 -6.04
CA MET A 253 -16.97 8.57 -5.97
C MET A 253 -18.33 7.87 -5.67
N PRO A 254 -18.56 6.65 -6.18
CA PRO A 254 -19.78 5.90 -5.89
C PRO A 254 -20.03 5.72 -4.37
N LYS A 255 -21.29 5.93 -3.94
CA LYS A 255 -21.74 5.81 -2.53
C LYS A 255 -21.52 4.46 -1.84
N PRO A 256 -21.59 3.29 -2.50
CA PRO A 256 -21.60 2.02 -1.78
C PRO A 256 -20.22 1.57 -1.24
N LEU A 257 -19.17 2.40 -1.39
CA LEU A 257 -17.88 2.18 -0.73
C LEU A 257 -17.96 2.61 0.75
N THR A 258 -17.70 1.69 1.67
CA THR A 258 -17.75 1.94 3.13
C THR A 258 -16.71 3.00 3.54
N SER A 259 -17.08 3.93 4.41
CA SER A 259 -16.17 4.95 4.97
C SER A 259 -15.31 4.44 6.14
N ILE A 260 -15.33 3.14 6.43
CA ILE A 260 -14.54 2.54 7.52
C ILE A 260 -13.05 2.83 7.29
N GLY A 261 -12.36 3.35 8.31
CA GLY A 261 -10.95 3.71 8.25
C GLY A 261 -10.61 4.76 7.19
N PHE A 262 -11.55 5.66 6.84
CA PHE A 262 -11.38 6.68 5.80
C PHE A 262 -11.04 6.13 4.40
N CYS A 263 -11.38 4.85 4.16
CA CYS A 263 -11.08 4.11 2.92
C CYS A 263 -11.44 4.91 1.65
N ARG A 264 -12.63 5.53 1.63
CA ARG A 264 -13.08 6.33 0.48
C ARG A 264 -12.18 7.52 0.18
N THR A 265 -11.77 8.27 1.19
CA THR A 265 -10.85 9.42 1.01
C THR A 265 -9.46 8.96 0.57
N ARG A 266 -9.00 7.81 1.08
CA ARG A 266 -7.71 7.24 0.69
C ARG A 266 -7.75 6.76 -0.77
N LEU A 267 -8.79 6.05 -1.19
CA LEU A 267 -9.03 5.67 -2.60
C LEU A 267 -9.11 6.92 -3.48
N ALA A 268 -9.83 7.95 -3.06
CA ALA A 268 -9.93 9.21 -3.80
C ALA A 268 -8.55 9.85 -4.02
N SER A 269 -7.68 9.86 -3.01
CA SER A 269 -6.32 10.37 -3.18
C SER A 269 -5.48 9.54 -4.16
N LEU A 270 -5.60 8.21 -4.15
CA LEU A 270 -4.87 7.34 -5.08
C LEU A 270 -5.39 7.45 -6.53
N ILE A 271 -6.69 7.69 -6.72
CA ILE A 271 -7.28 7.89 -8.06
C ILE A 271 -6.94 9.29 -8.59
N ALA A 272 -6.96 10.29 -7.71
CA ALA A 272 -6.74 11.69 -8.09
C ALA A 272 -5.33 11.93 -8.61
N PHE A 273 -4.35 11.15 -8.16
CA PHE A 273 -2.95 11.37 -8.48
C PHE A 273 -2.27 10.10 -8.93
N ASP A 274 -1.61 10.17 -10.07
CA ASP A 274 -0.71 9.13 -10.51
C ASP A 274 0.66 9.32 -9.86
N ASP A 275 0.87 8.59 -8.75
CA ASP A 275 2.15 8.59 -8.04
C ASP A 275 3.21 7.68 -8.70
N GLN A 276 2.88 6.93 -9.75
CA GLN A 276 3.87 6.17 -10.51
C GLN A 276 4.82 7.09 -11.26
N ALA A 277 4.32 8.19 -11.84
CA ALA A 277 5.14 9.17 -12.55
C ALA A 277 6.15 9.93 -11.66
N ARG A 278 5.97 9.92 -10.33
CA ARG A 278 6.80 10.70 -9.39
C ARG A 278 7.89 9.88 -8.71
N ASN A 279 7.92 8.56 -8.86
CA ASN A 279 8.99 7.73 -8.33
C ASN A 279 9.33 6.58 -9.29
N PRO A 280 10.44 6.67 -10.05
CA PRO A 280 10.85 5.64 -11.01
C PRO A 280 11.18 4.28 -10.36
N ALA A 281 11.22 4.20 -9.02
CA ALA A 281 11.36 2.93 -8.31
C ALA A 281 10.11 2.02 -8.38
N GLY A 282 9.02 2.42 -9.07
CA GLY A 282 7.87 1.59 -9.48
C GLY A 282 6.99 1.00 -8.36
N SER A 283 7.51 0.89 -7.14
CA SER A 283 6.92 0.18 -6.00
C SER A 283 6.19 1.06 -5.01
N ALA A 284 6.39 2.39 -5.04
CA ALA A 284 5.77 3.30 -4.08
C ALA A 284 4.23 3.33 -4.18
N SER A 285 3.70 3.42 -5.41
CA SER A 285 2.26 3.43 -5.67
C SER A 285 1.61 2.05 -5.38
N ALA A 286 2.26 0.97 -5.81
CA ALA A 286 1.80 -0.39 -5.50
C ALA A 286 1.82 -0.66 -3.98
N LEU A 287 2.86 -0.24 -3.28
CA LEU A 287 2.99 -0.35 -1.82
C LEU A 287 1.97 0.53 -1.10
N ALA A 288 1.73 1.77 -1.56
CA ALA A 288 0.69 2.64 -1.02
C ALA A 288 -0.71 2.03 -1.22
N ALA A 289 -0.98 1.43 -2.39
CA ALA A 289 -2.23 0.72 -2.66
C ALA A 289 -2.38 -0.56 -1.81
N VAL A 290 -1.31 -1.34 -1.60
CA VAL A 290 -1.32 -2.51 -0.70
C VAL A 290 -1.58 -2.10 0.75
N ILE A 291 -0.86 -1.09 1.24
CA ILE A 291 -1.02 -0.56 2.61
C ILE A 291 -2.42 0.01 2.78
N ALA A 292 -2.92 0.78 1.80
CA ALA A 292 -4.27 1.33 1.81
C ALA A 292 -5.34 0.23 1.87
N ALA A 293 -5.20 -0.80 1.02
CA ALA A 293 -6.10 -1.95 0.98
C ALA A 293 -6.13 -2.71 2.31
N GLN A 294 -4.96 -2.93 2.91
CA GLN A 294 -4.84 -3.64 4.18
C GLN A 294 -5.38 -2.85 5.35
N ALA A 295 -5.08 -1.54 5.42
CA ALA A 295 -5.61 -0.68 6.46
C ALA A 295 -7.15 -0.63 6.41
N ALA A 296 -7.73 -0.57 5.21
CA ALA A 296 -9.17 -0.59 5.04
C ALA A 296 -9.80 -1.96 5.40
N MET A 297 -9.19 -3.07 5.00
CA MET A 297 -9.68 -4.42 5.34
C MET A 297 -9.57 -4.72 6.84
N ILE A 298 -8.47 -4.32 7.50
CA ILE A 298 -8.32 -4.47 8.96
C ILE A 298 -9.39 -3.64 9.67
N ALA A 299 -9.57 -2.37 9.28
CA ALA A 299 -10.59 -1.49 9.85
C ALA A 299 -12.00 -2.07 9.66
N ALA A 300 -12.30 -2.66 8.50
CA ALA A 300 -13.57 -3.33 8.21
C ALA A 300 -13.80 -4.55 9.11
N ILE A 301 -12.80 -5.42 9.30
CA ILE A 301 -12.88 -6.58 10.19
C ILE A 301 -13.11 -6.12 11.64
N THR A 302 -12.36 -5.12 12.14
CA THR A 302 -12.55 -4.59 13.49
C THR A 302 -13.92 -3.94 13.68
N ALA A 303 -14.43 -3.21 12.68
CA ALA A 303 -15.76 -2.62 12.73
C ALA A 303 -16.87 -3.69 12.72
N SER A 304 -16.69 -4.76 11.94
CA SER A 304 -17.59 -5.92 11.94
C SER A 304 -17.56 -6.68 13.27
N SER A 305 -16.40 -6.82 13.90
CA SER A 305 -16.28 -7.45 15.22
C SER A 305 -16.92 -6.62 16.35
N VAL A 306 -16.79 -5.29 16.31
CA VAL A 306 -17.44 -4.37 17.27
C VAL A 306 -18.96 -4.32 17.06
N ALA A 307 -19.42 -4.32 15.81
CA ALA A 307 -20.85 -4.40 15.50
C ALA A 307 -21.46 -5.75 15.93
N ALA A 308 -20.74 -6.86 15.74
CA ALA A 308 -21.19 -8.19 16.17
C ALA A 308 -21.23 -8.35 17.70
N THR A 309 -20.27 -7.78 18.44
CA THR A 309 -20.29 -7.76 19.92
C THR A 309 -21.37 -6.84 20.48
N SER A 310 -21.68 -5.74 19.79
CA SER A 310 -22.79 -4.85 20.19
C SER A 310 -24.16 -5.46 19.91
N ALA A 311 -24.29 -6.30 18.88
CA ALA A 311 -25.52 -7.01 18.55
C ALA A 311 -25.75 -8.28 19.38
N ALA A 312 -24.69 -8.91 19.90
CA ALA A 312 -24.77 -10.05 20.81
C ALA A 312 -25.00 -9.65 22.28
N SER A 313 -24.87 -8.35 22.60
CA SER A 313 -25.09 -7.77 23.93
C SER A 313 -26.49 -7.15 24.10
N ASN A 314 -27.37 -7.28 23.10
CA ASN A 314 -28.76 -6.79 23.12
C ASN A 314 -29.75 -7.95 23.16
#